data_AF-A0A4Q3AEB6-F1
#
_entry.id   AF-A0A4Q3AEB6-F1
#
_cell.length_a   1.000
_cell.length_b   1.000
_cell.length_c   1.000
_cell.angle_alpha   90.00
_cell.angle_beta   90.00
_cell.angle_gamma   90.00
#
_symmetry.space_group_name_H-M   'P 1'
#
loop_
_entity.id
_entity.type
_entity.pdbx_description
1 polymer ?
#
loop_
_entity_poly.entity_id
_entity_poly.type
_entity_poly.pdbx_seq_one_letter_code
_entity_poly.pdbx_strand_id
1 'polypeptide(L)'
;LKIEPGWHSYWVNPGVGGMPMSAKWTLPAGWKAGELEAPVPKRFKTGDLPGFGYEGEAIYRVDLTPPAGATGEAELKVALSWLTCDESACVPGDVELSLKLPAGDGAASEEAAVLAEADKKIPKVVDSGAARVSEKDGQVVLAFTVPGGIDLEGSQAFPATPEVVDAGAPIVLKKSEEGWTASAPKDEYANGPAKVYDLVLSGGKLPHPVTIQWRGK
;
A
#
# COMPACT_ATOMS: atom_id res chain seq x y z
N LEU A 1 1.65 8.76 -11.12
CA LEU A 1 2.92 9.47 -10.85
C LEU A 1 3.98 8.92 -11.78
N LYS A 2 4.56 9.76 -12.64
CA LYS A 2 5.76 9.42 -13.43
C LYS A 2 6.98 9.96 -12.68
N ILE A 3 8.02 9.14 -12.59
CA ILE A 3 9.21 9.35 -11.78
C ILE A 3 10.41 9.29 -12.73
N GLU A 4 11.25 10.34 -12.68
CA GLU A 4 12.42 10.44 -13.54
C GLU A 4 13.43 9.31 -13.28
N PRO A 5 14.19 8.86 -14.29
CA PRO A 5 15.22 7.85 -14.11
C PRO A 5 16.24 8.24 -13.02
N GLY A 6 16.56 7.31 -12.12
CA GLY A 6 17.45 7.54 -10.98
C GLY A 6 16.76 8.12 -9.74
N TRP A 7 15.46 8.44 -9.83
CA TRP A 7 14.65 8.88 -8.72
C TRP A 7 13.65 7.81 -8.30
N HIS A 8 13.21 7.87 -7.04
CA HIS A 8 12.16 7.04 -6.49
C HIS A 8 11.17 7.86 -5.65
N SER A 9 9.94 7.35 -5.57
CA SER A 9 8.93 7.83 -4.62
C SER A 9 8.50 6.71 -3.69
N TYR A 10 7.82 7.03 -2.60
CA TYR A 10 7.64 6.12 -1.48
C TYR A 10 6.26 5.44 -1.46
N TRP A 11 6.25 4.23 -0.92
CA TRP A 11 5.06 3.47 -0.60
C TRP A 11 4.42 3.93 0.71
N VAL A 12 3.25 3.37 1.05
CA VAL A 12 2.48 3.70 2.28
C VAL A 12 3.33 3.57 3.54
N ASN A 13 4.16 2.52 3.63
CA ASN A 13 5.30 2.47 4.52
C ASN A 13 6.53 2.87 3.71
N PRO A 14 7.15 4.02 3.96
CA PRO A 14 8.32 4.47 3.21
C PRO A 14 9.60 3.70 3.56
N GLY A 15 9.61 2.93 4.66
CA GLY A 15 10.85 2.50 5.31
C GLY A 15 11.48 3.66 6.08
N VAL A 16 12.80 3.79 6.02
CA VAL A 16 13.53 4.80 6.80
C VAL A 16 13.67 6.11 6.01
N GLY A 17 13.17 7.22 6.57
CA GLY A 17 13.45 8.58 6.10
C GLY A 17 12.64 9.10 4.90
N GLY A 18 11.60 8.37 4.46
CA GLY A 18 10.73 8.81 3.35
C GLY A 18 9.36 9.32 3.78
N MET A 19 8.55 9.75 2.80
CA MET A 19 7.16 10.20 3.02
C MET A 19 6.25 9.67 1.90
N PRO A 20 5.14 8.99 2.24
CA PRO A 20 4.18 8.49 1.26
C PRO A 20 3.43 9.63 0.56
N MET A 21 2.79 9.31 -0.56
CA MET A 21 1.81 10.21 -1.16
C MET A 21 0.59 10.38 -0.26
N SER A 22 0.16 11.62 -0.07
CA SER A 22 -1.07 11.99 0.63
C SER A 22 -2.05 12.69 -0.31
N ALA A 23 -3.35 12.54 -0.05
CA ALA A 23 -4.42 13.14 -0.83
C ALA A 23 -5.38 13.91 0.09
N LYS A 24 -5.66 15.17 -0.26
CA LYS A 24 -6.67 16.00 0.39
C LYS A 24 -7.78 16.33 -0.61
N TRP A 25 -8.94 15.75 -0.38
CA TRP A 25 -10.08 15.88 -1.28
C TRP A 25 -10.94 17.10 -0.95
N THR A 26 -11.33 17.83 -1.98
CA THR A 26 -12.40 18.84 -1.92
C THR A 26 -13.49 18.38 -2.88
N LEU A 27 -14.58 17.85 -2.32
CA LEU A 27 -15.65 17.22 -3.09
C LEU A 27 -16.96 18.00 -2.95
N PRO A 28 -17.86 17.92 -3.94
CA PRO A 28 -19.22 18.44 -3.81
C PRO A 28 -19.98 17.74 -2.67
N ALA A 29 -21.02 18.39 -2.17
CA ALA A 29 -21.82 17.85 -1.07
C ALA A 29 -22.31 16.41 -1.35
N GLY A 30 -22.12 15.52 -0.38
CA GLY A 30 -22.58 14.13 -0.43
C GLY A 30 -21.63 13.15 -1.15
N TRP A 31 -20.64 13.64 -1.90
CA TRP A 31 -19.60 12.79 -2.46
C TRP A 31 -18.64 12.30 -1.38
N LYS A 32 -18.07 11.10 -1.60
CA LYS A 32 -17.05 10.51 -0.72
C LYS A 32 -15.89 9.97 -1.54
N ALA A 33 -14.68 10.18 -1.05
CA ALA A 33 -13.48 9.49 -1.53
C ALA A 33 -13.10 8.39 -0.54
N GLY A 34 -12.74 7.23 -1.06
CA GLY A 34 -12.09 6.16 -0.31
C GLY A 34 -10.63 6.49 -0.01
N GLU A 35 -9.90 5.49 0.49
CA GLU A 35 -8.47 5.60 0.71
C GLU A 35 -7.70 5.70 -0.62
N LEU A 36 -6.53 6.33 -0.59
CA LEU A 36 -5.61 6.33 -1.73
C LEU A 36 -4.86 4.99 -1.74
N GLU A 37 -5.33 4.07 -2.56
CA GLU A 37 -4.79 2.72 -2.67
C GLU A 37 -3.51 2.74 -3.50
N ALA A 38 -2.41 2.31 -2.88
CA ALA A 38 -1.10 2.27 -3.50
C ALA A 38 -0.81 0.85 -4.03
N PRO A 39 -0.18 0.70 -5.21
CA PRO A 39 0.22 -0.61 -5.70
C PRO A 39 1.27 -1.27 -4.79
N VAL A 40 1.50 -2.56 -4.99
CA VAL A 40 2.59 -3.25 -4.30
C VAL A 40 3.94 -2.58 -4.63
N PRO A 41 4.82 -2.34 -3.63
CA PRO A 41 6.05 -1.61 -3.85
C PRO A 41 7.20 -2.52 -4.30
N LYS A 42 8.32 -1.89 -4.63
CA LYS A 42 9.64 -2.51 -4.64
C LYS A 42 10.41 -2.14 -3.38
N ARG A 43 11.41 -2.97 -3.04
CA ARG A 43 12.47 -2.60 -2.09
C ARG A 43 13.54 -1.80 -2.82
N PHE A 44 14.06 -0.77 -2.18
CA PHE A 44 15.26 -0.08 -2.62
C PHE A 44 16.09 0.36 -1.42
N LYS A 45 17.25 0.96 -1.69
CA LYS A 45 18.02 1.69 -0.70
C LYS A 45 18.31 3.10 -1.20
N THR A 46 18.22 4.08 -0.32
CA THR A 46 18.71 5.45 -0.55
C THR A 46 19.96 5.64 0.30
N GLY A 47 21.13 5.57 -0.32
CA GLY A 47 22.37 5.30 0.42
C GLY A 47 22.26 3.96 1.15
N ASP A 48 22.43 3.96 2.48
CA ASP A 48 22.27 2.77 3.32
C ASP A 48 20.86 2.60 3.91
N LEU A 49 19.96 3.57 3.69
CA LEU A 49 18.62 3.56 4.28
C LEU A 49 17.68 2.65 3.49
N PRO A 50 17.10 1.60 4.09
CA PRO A 50 16.15 0.72 3.42
C PRO A 50 14.81 1.42 3.23
N GLY A 51 14.22 1.23 2.05
CA GLY A 51 12.95 1.86 1.68
C GLY A 51 12.05 0.97 0.84
N PHE A 52 10.77 1.35 0.80
CA PHE A 52 9.77 0.75 -0.08
C PHE A 52 9.11 1.81 -0.94
N GLY A 53 8.91 1.51 -2.22
CA GLY A 53 8.28 2.45 -3.15
C GLY A 53 8.48 2.09 -4.60
N TYR A 54 8.70 3.11 -5.43
CA TYR A 54 8.53 3.02 -6.88
C TYR A 54 9.59 3.81 -7.64
N GLU A 55 9.94 3.28 -8.80
CA GLU A 55 10.74 3.92 -9.85
C GLU A 55 9.94 3.88 -11.15
N GLY A 56 10.14 4.85 -12.04
CA GLY A 56 9.46 4.93 -13.33
C GLY A 56 7.99 5.38 -13.21
N GLU A 57 7.07 4.48 -12.88
CA GLU A 57 5.64 4.83 -12.80
C GLU A 57 4.92 4.10 -11.66
N ALA A 58 4.09 4.86 -10.94
CA ALA A 58 3.14 4.36 -9.96
C ALA A 58 1.74 4.91 -10.25
N ILE A 59 0.76 4.02 -10.38
CA ILE A 59 -0.66 4.37 -10.56
C ILE A 59 -1.37 4.05 -9.24
N TYR A 60 -1.91 5.08 -8.60
CA TYR A 60 -2.69 4.97 -7.38
C TYR A 60 -4.17 4.91 -7.74
N ARG A 61 -4.96 4.20 -6.93
CA ARG A 61 -6.40 4.07 -7.09
C ARG A 61 -7.11 4.79 -5.96
N VAL A 62 -8.30 5.31 -6.27
CA VAL A 62 -9.24 5.82 -5.29
C VAL A 62 -10.66 5.51 -5.77
N ASP A 63 -11.48 4.99 -4.88
CA ASP A 63 -12.91 4.83 -5.16
C ASP A 63 -13.64 6.13 -4.80
N LEU A 64 -14.42 6.66 -5.75
CA LEU A 64 -15.22 7.87 -5.58
C LEU A 64 -16.70 7.49 -5.65
N THR A 65 -17.44 7.81 -4.58
CA THR A 65 -18.85 7.45 -4.44
C THR A 65 -19.72 8.70 -4.52
N PRO A 66 -20.58 8.84 -5.55
CA PRO A 66 -21.53 9.94 -5.64
C PRO A 66 -22.67 9.80 -4.63
N PRO A 67 -23.36 10.90 -4.27
CA PRO A 67 -24.61 10.81 -3.53
C PRO A 67 -25.70 10.12 -4.37
N ALA A 68 -26.67 9.50 -3.71
CA ALA A 68 -27.82 8.92 -4.39
C ALA A 68 -28.57 9.99 -5.20
N GLY A 69 -28.91 9.68 -6.46
CA GLY A 69 -29.60 10.61 -7.35
C GLY A 69 -28.72 11.78 -7.82
N ALA A 70 -27.40 11.63 -7.84
CA ALA A 70 -26.50 12.63 -8.42
C ALA A 70 -26.94 12.99 -9.86
N THR A 71 -27.00 14.28 -10.14
CA THR A 71 -27.37 14.85 -11.45
C THR A 71 -26.39 15.96 -11.83
N GLY A 72 -26.36 16.30 -13.12
CA GLY A 72 -25.47 17.35 -13.63
C GLY A 72 -24.01 16.93 -13.64
N GLU A 73 -23.11 17.92 -13.62
CA GLU A 73 -21.66 17.72 -13.58
C GLU A 73 -21.14 17.95 -12.15
N ALA A 74 -20.33 17.02 -11.66
CA ALA A 74 -19.61 17.16 -10.41
C ALA A 74 -18.16 17.59 -10.69
N GLU A 75 -17.68 18.62 -10.00
CA GLU A 75 -16.26 18.98 -10.00
C GLU A 75 -15.58 18.35 -8.79
N LEU A 76 -14.67 17.40 -9.03
CA LEU A 76 -13.95 16.64 -8.01
C LEU A 76 -12.52 17.17 -7.94
N LYS A 77 -12.08 17.68 -6.78
CA LYS A 77 -10.73 18.24 -6.61
C LYS A 77 -9.92 17.44 -5.60
N VAL A 78 -8.63 17.31 -5.86
CA VAL A 78 -7.67 16.72 -4.94
C VAL A 78 -6.37 17.50 -4.94
N ALA A 79 -5.86 17.82 -3.76
CA ALA A 79 -4.49 18.25 -3.57
C ALA A 79 -3.65 17.03 -3.14
N LEU A 80 -2.67 16.68 -3.97
CA LEU A 80 -1.72 15.60 -3.71
C LEU A 80 -0.41 16.18 -3.22
N SER A 81 0.25 15.49 -2.28
CA SER A 81 1.63 15.80 -1.87
C SER A 81 2.42 14.52 -1.65
N TRP A 82 3.68 14.49 -2.05
CA TRP A 82 4.55 13.32 -1.89
C TRP A 82 6.02 13.74 -1.79
N LEU A 83 6.90 12.77 -1.55
CA LEU A 83 8.34 12.97 -1.61
C LEU A 83 8.93 12.13 -2.74
N THR A 84 9.90 12.71 -3.45
CA THR A 84 10.72 12.00 -4.44
C THR A 84 12.17 12.23 -4.08
N CYS A 85 13.00 11.18 -4.09
CA CYS A 85 14.41 11.31 -3.77
C CYS A 85 15.27 10.63 -4.84
N ASP A 86 16.52 11.05 -4.92
CA ASP A 86 17.62 10.31 -5.54
C ASP A 86 18.67 9.96 -4.47
N GLU A 87 19.88 9.59 -4.87
CA GLU A 87 20.97 9.27 -3.93
C GLU A 87 21.46 10.48 -3.11
N SER A 88 21.18 11.71 -3.55
CA SER A 88 21.77 12.95 -3.04
C SER A 88 20.77 13.87 -2.35
N ALA A 89 19.51 13.86 -2.77
CA ALA A 89 18.52 14.83 -2.36
C ALA A 89 17.10 14.27 -2.36
N CYS A 90 16.24 14.92 -1.58
CA CYS A 90 14.81 14.68 -1.53
C CYS A 90 14.06 15.97 -1.84
N VAL A 91 13.12 15.89 -2.78
CA VAL A 91 12.32 17.02 -3.25
C VAL A 91 10.83 16.73 -3.00
N PRO A 92 10.14 17.55 -2.19
CA PRO A 92 8.69 17.48 -2.08
C PRO A 92 8.02 17.81 -3.41
N GLY A 93 7.01 17.03 -3.77
CA GLY A 93 6.13 17.32 -4.89
C GLY A 93 4.72 17.58 -4.41
N ASP A 94 4.03 18.50 -5.06
CA ASP A 94 2.61 18.77 -4.84
C ASP A 94 1.91 19.10 -6.16
N VAL A 95 0.61 18.76 -6.22
CA VAL A 95 -0.24 19.13 -7.37
C VAL A 95 -1.70 19.22 -6.94
N GLU A 96 -2.42 20.20 -7.47
CA GLU A 96 -3.88 20.25 -7.41
C GLU A 96 -4.46 19.76 -8.74
N LEU A 97 -5.34 18.77 -8.66
CA LEU A 97 -6.03 18.18 -9.80
C LEU A 97 -7.53 18.46 -9.66
N SER A 98 -8.19 18.72 -10.80
CA SER A 98 -9.64 18.85 -10.91
C SER A 98 -10.15 17.94 -12.02
N LEU A 99 -11.20 17.18 -11.72
CA LEU A 99 -11.92 16.34 -12.69
C LEU A 99 -13.38 16.77 -12.71
N LYS A 100 -13.89 17.08 -13.89
CA LYS A 100 -15.31 17.29 -14.14
C LYS A 100 -15.93 15.99 -14.61
N LEU A 101 -16.86 15.46 -13.82
CA LEU A 101 -17.50 14.18 -14.07
C LEU A 101 -19.00 14.38 -14.28
N PRO A 102 -19.53 14.19 -15.49
CA PRO A 102 -20.97 14.22 -15.72
C PRO A 102 -21.64 13.01 -15.06
N ALA A 103 -22.78 13.23 -14.41
CA ALA A 103 -23.65 12.17 -13.93
C ALA A 103 -24.24 11.40 -15.14
N GLY A 104 -24.34 10.09 -15.01
CA GLY A 104 -24.84 9.22 -16.07
C GLY A 104 -24.76 7.75 -15.72
N ASP A 105 -25.00 6.90 -16.72
CA ASP A 105 -24.91 5.43 -16.65
C ASP A 105 -23.47 4.91 -16.58
N GLY A 106 -22.47 5.76 -16.81
CA GLY A 106 -21.06 5.48 -16.55
C GLY A 106 -20.41 4.63 -17.64
N ALA A 107 -20.36 5.14 -18.87
CA ALA A 107 -19.52 4.54 -19.91
C ALA A 107 -18.04 4.53 -19.48
N ALA A 108 -17.34 3.44 -19.79
CA ALA A 108 -15.91 3.34 -19.57
C ALA A 108 -15.19 4.44 -20.37
N SER A 109 -14.27 5.17 -19.70
CA SER A 109 -13.41 6.15 -20.36
C SER A 109 -12.28 5.46 -21.13
N GLU A 110 -11.49 6.24 -21.88
CA GLU A 110 -10.32 5.74 -22.61
C GLU A 110 -9.27 5.12 -21.68
N GLU A 111 -9.23 5.56 -20.42
CA GLU A 111 -8.31 5.10 -19.38
C GLU A 111 -8.73 3.78 -18.72
N ALA A 112 -9.94 3.28 -18.99
CA ALA A 112 -10.49 2.11 -18.30
C ALA A 112 -9.59 0.87 -18.37
N ALA A 113 -8.93 0.65 -19.51
CA ALA A 113 -7.98 -0.46 -19.66
C ALA A 113 -6.72 -0.28 -18.79
N VAL A 114 -6.18 0.94 -18.71
CA VAL A 114 -5.00 1.25 -17.88
C VAL A 114 -5.33 1.10 -16.40
N LEU A 115 -6.52 1.55 -15.98
CA LEU A 115 -6.99 1.38 -14.60
C LEU A 115 -7.20 -0.11 -14.26
N ALA A 116 -7.78 -0.89 -15.16
CA ALA A 116 -7.96 -2.33 -14.96
C ALA A 116 -6.62 -3.09 -14.83
N GLU A 117 -5.56 -2.67 -15.54
CA GLU A 117 -4.22 -3.23 -15.35
C GLU A 117 -3.55 -2.76 -14.05
N ALA A 118 -3.76 -1.50 -13.66
CA ALA A 118 -3.27 -0.96 -12.39
C ALA A 118 -3.91 -1.69 -11.19
N ASP A 119 -5.20 -1.99 -11.27
CA ASP A 119 -5.96 -2.72 -10.23
C ASP A 119 -5.35 -4.07 -9.87
N LYS A 120 -4.73 -4.76 -10.83
CA LYS A 120 -4.07 -6.05 -10.59
C LYS A 120 -2.86 -5.94 -9.67
N LYS A 121 -2.32 -4.73 -9.49
CA LYS A 121 -1.17 -4.44 -8.62
C LYS A 121 -1.59 -3.90 -7.24
N ILE A 122 -2.88 -3.58 -7.05
CA ILE A 122 -3.39 -3.11 -5.77
C ILE A 122 -3.58 -4.31 -4.82
N PRO A 123 -2.97 -4.29 -3.62
CA PRO A 123 -3.18 -5.32 -2.62
C PRO A 123 -4.62 -5.37 -2.13
N LYS A 124 -5.25 -6.54 -2.20
CA LYS A 124 -6.61 -6.76 -1.70
C LYS A 124 -6.57 -7.34 -0.30
N VAL A 125 -7.31 -6.74 0.64
CA VAL A 125 -7.51 -7.33 1.97
C VAL A 125 -8.17 -8.70 1.82
N VAL A 126 -7.61 -9.70 2.49
CA VAL A 126 -8.18 -11.05 2.55
C VAL A 126 -8.55 -11.40 3.98
N ASP A 127 -9.48 -12.36 4.13
CA ASP A 127 -9.75 -12.95 5.44
C ASP A 127 -8.51 -13.73 5.91
N SER A 128 -7.77 -13.12 6.84
CA SER A 128 -6.55 -13.67 7.42
C SER A 128 -6.79 -14.67 8.54
N GLY A 129 -8.03 -15.11 8.74
CA GLY A 129 -8.45 -15.97 9.84
C GLY A 129 -8.17 -15.33 11.20
N ALA A 130 -7.89 -16.16 12.21
CA ALA A 130 -7.49 -15.69 13.53
C ALA A 130 -6.01 -15.27 13.54
N ALA A 131 -5.66 -14.23 12.77
CA ALA A 131 -4.31 -13.69 12.73
C ALA A 131 -3.83 -13.31 14.14
N ARG A 132 -2.57 -13.59 14.45
CA ARG A 132 -1.97 -13.30 15.76
C ARG A 132 -0.56 -12.77 15.59
N VAL A 133 -0.22 -11.76 16.38
CA VAL A 133 1.14 -11.26 16.50
C VAL A 133 1.72 -11.68 17.84
N SER A 134 2.96 -12.16 17.83
CA SER A 134 3.77 -12.39 19.02
C SER A 134 5.11 -11.69 18.88
N GLU A 135 5.57 -11.06 19.94
CA GLU A 135 6.86 -10.38 20.01
C GLU A 135 7.72 -11.04 21.08
N LYS A 136 8.88 -11.57 20.69
CA LYS A 136 9.79 -12.25 21.60
C LYS A 136 11.22 -12.15 21.09
N ASP A 137 12.17 -11.92 21.99
CA ASP A 137 13.62 -11.95 21.70
C ASP A 137 14.02 -11.03 20.50
N GLY A 138 13.37 -9.86 20.39
CA GLY A 138 13.62 -8.91 19.30
C GLY A 138 13.03 -9.32 17.95
N GLN A 139 12.16 -10.33 17.89
CA GLN A 139 11.45 -10.76 16.69
C GLN A 139 9.95 -10.48 16.80
N VAL A 140 9.34 -10.11 15.68
CA VAL A 140 7.89 -10.08 15.49
C VAL A 140 7.50 -11.24 14.60
N VAL A 141 6.51 -12.02 15.03
CA VAL A 141 5.95 -13.12 14.26
C VAL A 141 4.45 -12.90 14.09
N LEU A 142 4.00 -12.81 12.83
CA LEU A 142 2.60 -12.80 12.44
C LEU A 142 2.21 -14.20 11.96
N ALA A 143 1.32 -14.88 12.69
CA ALA A 143 0.69 -16.12 12.27
C ALA A 143 -0.67 -15.83 11.64
N PHE A 144 -0.99 -16.43 10.50
CA PHE A 144 -2.22 -16.15 9.74
C PHE A 144 -2.58 -17.30 8.78
N THR A 145 -3.81 -17.29 8.28
CA THR A 145 -4.24 -18.13 7.16
C THR A 145 -4.57 -17.28 5.95
N VAL A 146 -4.62 -17.89 4.76
CA VAL A 146 -5.16 -17.25 3.56
C VAL A 146 -6.30 -18.10 3.00
N PRO A 147 -7.38 -17.48 2.49
CA PRO A 147 -8.52 -18.23 1.94
C PRO A 147 -8.09 -19.14 0.79
N GLY A 148 -8.78 -20.28 0.65
CA GLY A 148 -8.52 -21.23 -0.43
C GLY A 148 -7.23 -22.04 -0.27
N GLY A 149 -6.51 -21.94 0.85
CA GLY A 149 -5.30 -22.73 1.11
C GLY A 149 -4.16 -22.39 0.16
N ILE A 150 -4.13 -21.14 -0.34
CA ILE A 150 -3.10 -20.67 -1.27
C ILE A 150 -1.72 -20.87 -0.64
N ASP A 151 -0.84 -21.48 -1.42
CA ASP A 151 0.55 -21.68 -1.05
C ASP A 151 1.34 -20.39 -1.30
N LEU A 152 1.91 -19.82 -0.24
CA LEU A 152 2.62 -18.55 -0.25
C LEU A 152 4.12 -18.71 -0.52
N GLU A 153 4.61 -19.93 -0.78
CA GLU A 153 6.01 -20.17 -1.13
C GLU A 153 6.43 -19.31 -2.33
N GLY A 154 7.58 -18.64 -2.21
CA GLY A 154 8.10 -17.71 -3.22
C GLY A 154 7.45 -16.34 -3.26
N SER A 155 6.46 -16.06 -2.38
CA SER A 155 5.87 -14.72 -2.27
C SER A 155 6.86 -13.75 -1.62
N GLN A 156 6.86 -12.51 -2.10
CA GLN A 156 7.50 -11.39 -1.41
C GLN A 156 6.53 -10.83 -0.38
N ALA A 157 7.04 -10.42 0.78
CA ALA A 157 6.27 -9.79 1.83
C ALA A 157 6.75 -8.36 2.08
N PHE A 158 5.87 -7.42 2.39
CA PHE A 158 6.18 -6.00 2.60
C PHE A 158 5.37 -5.48 3.80
N PRO A 159 6.01 -4.90 4.83
CA PRO A 159 5.30 -4.41 6.01
C PRO A 159 4.59 -3.10 5.66
N ALA A 160 3.26 -3.10 5.56
CA ALA A 160 2.49 -1.89 5.29
C ALA A 160 2.34 -0.99 6.52
N THR A 161 2.42 -1.57 7.73
CA THR A 161 2.52 -0.80 8.97
C THR A 161 3.96 -0.39 9.23
N PRO A 162 4.26 0.93 9.34
CA PRO A 162 5.58 1.42 9.74
C PRO A 162 5.93 1.01 11.16
N GLU A 163 7.23 1.00 11.49
CA GLU A 163 7.74 0.89 12.88
C GLU A 163 7.25 -0.37 13.64
N VAL A 164 6.98 -1.47 12.94
CA VAL A 164 6.68 -2.78 13.55
C VAL A 164 7.86 -3.75 13.38
N VAL A 165 8.34 -3.90 12.16
CA VAL A 165 9.50 -4.73 11.81
C VAL A 165 10.54 -3.90 11.08
N ASP A 166 11.80 -4.27 11.24
CA ASP A 166 12.94 -3.64 10.59
C ASP A 166 12.75 -3.64 9.06
N ALA A 167 12.70 -2.45 8.47
CA ALA A 167 12.49 -2.25 7.03
C ALA A 167 13.63 -2.80 6.15
N GLY A 168 14.84 -2.92 6.70
CA GLY A 168 16.02 -3.47 6.03
C GLY A 168 16.15 -4.97 6.14
N ALA A 169 15.42 -5.60 7.06
CA ALA A 169 15.47 -7.04 7.27
C ALA A 169 14.50 -7.81 6.34
N PRO A 170 14.87 -9.02 5.89
CA PRO A 170 13.95 -9.87 5.15
C PRO A 170 12.83 -10.38 6.07
N ILE A 171 11.59 -10.36 5.57
CA ILE A 171 10.46 -11.04 6.20
C ILE A 171 10.44 -12.48 5.70
N VAL A 172 10.58 -13.43 6.63
CA VAL A 172 10.65 -14.86 6.32
C VAL A 172 9.26 -15.47 6.43
N LEU A 173 8.76 -16.00 5.31
CA LEU A 173 7.52 -16.78 5.27
C LEU A 173 7.79 -18.26 5.51
N LYS A 174 7.04 -18.90 6.41
CA LYS A 174 7.10 -20.35 6.64
C LYS A 174 5.70 -20.94 6.74
N LYS A 175 5.52 -22.10 6.13
CA LYS A 175 4.30 -22.90 6.29
C LYS A 175 4.29 -23.57 7.67
N SER A 176 3.14 -23.58 8.32
CA SER A 176 2.89 -24.29 9.58
C SER A 176 1.70 -25.25 9.42
N GLU A 177 1.41 -26.04 10.44
CA GLU A 177 0.22 -26.91 10.46
C GLU A 177 -1.09 -26.10 10.47
N GLU A 178 -1.06 -24.89 11.04
CA GLU A 178 -2.23 -24.01 11.19
C GLU A 178 -2.34 -22.94 10.08
N GLY A 179 -1.38 -22.87 9.16
CA GLY A 179 -1.35 -21.84 8.11
C GLY A 179 0.06 -21.39 7.75
N TRP A 180 0.32 -20.10 7.92
CA TRP A 180 1.60 -19.46 7.62
C TRP A 180 2.07 -18.58 8.77
N THR A 181 3.39 -18.41 8.86
CA THR A 181 4.02 -17.39 9.68
C THR A 181 4.87 -16.46 8.83
N ALA A 182 4.85 -15.18 9.16
CA ALA A 182 5.79 -14.16 8.68
C ALA A 182 6.59 -13.66 9.87
N SER A 183 7.92 -13.77 9.82
CA SER A 183 8.80 -13.34 10.91
C SER A 183 9.89 -12.39 10.44
N ALA A 184 10.15 -11.34 11.21
CA ALA A 184 11.25 -10.42 11.00
C ALA A 184 11.74 -9.81 12.33
N PRO A 185 12.97 -9.27 12.38
CA PRO A 185 13.41 -8.42 13.48
C PRO A 185 12.44 -7.28 13.74
N LYS A 186 12.20 -7.00 15.01
CA LYS A 186 11.42 -5.84 15.44
C LYS A 186 12.17 -4.56 15.06
N ASP A 187 11.43 -3.55 14.62
CA ASP A 187 12.01 -2.25 14.30
C ASP A 187 12.62 -1.63 15.57
N GLU A 188 13.82 -1.04 15.46
CA GLU A 188 14.51 -0.44 16.60
C GLU A 188 13.81 0.83 17.14
N TYR A 189 13.01 1.48 16.30
CA TYR A 189 12.23 2.67 16.64
C TYR A 189 10.80 2.32 17.10
N ALA A 190 10.42 1.04 17.10
CA ALA A 190 9.10 0.59 17.53
C ALA A 190 8.81 0.99 18.99
N ASN A 191 7.78 1.82 19.19
CA ASN A 191 7.39 2.30 20.52
C ASN A 191 6.41 1.34 21.21
N GLY A 192 6.96 0.31 21.87
CA GLY A 192 6.18 -0.69 22.60
C GLY A 192 5.64 -1.80 21.69
N PRO A 193 4.69 -2.63 22.18
CA PRO A 193 4.10 -3.70 21.38
C PRO A 193 3.25 -3.16 20.23
N ALA A 194 3.29 -3.84 19.09
CA ALA A 194 2.45 -3.56 17.94
C ALA A 194 0.97 -3.67 18.34
N LYS A 195 0.18 -2.70 17.89
CA LYS A 195 -1.29 -2.69 18.06
C LYS A 195 -2.03 -3.01 16.78
N VAL A 196 -1.37 -2.80 15.65
CA VAL A 196 -1.84 -3.13 14.31
C VAL A 196 -0.65 -3.67 13.53
N TYR A 197 -0.90 -4.59 12.61
CA TYR A 197 0.13 -5.04 11.68
C TYR A 197 -0.51 -5.48 10.37
N ASP A 198 -0.24 -4.72 9.32
CA ASP A 198 -0.63 -5.00 7.95
C ASP A 198 0.59 -5.45 7.16
N LEU A 199 0.45 -6.60 6.51
CA LEU A 199 1.49 -7.22 5.70
C LEU A 199 0.97 -7.47 4.29
N VAL A 200 1.63 -6.88 3.30
CA VAL A 200 1.31 -7.10 1.89
C VAL A 200 2.16 -8.23 1.33
N LEU A 201 1.52 -9.18 0.67
CA LEU A 201 2.15 -10.30 -0.02
C LEU A 201 1.93 -10.19 -1.52
N SER A 202 2.93 -10.54 -2.31
CA SER A 202 2.84 -10.53 -3.79
C SER A 202 3.78 -11.54 -4.44
N GLY A 203 3.52 -11.87 -5.70
CA GLY A 203 4.31 -12.84 -6.45
C GLY A 203 4.03 -14.29 -6.02
N GLY A 204 4.96 -15.19 -6.31
CA GLY A 204 4.78 -16.62 -6.06
C GLY A 204 3.55 -17.18 -6.79
N LYS A 205 2.69 -17.90 -6.07
CA LYS A 205 1.43 -18.47 -6.58
C LYS A 205 0.21 -17.59 -6.35
N LEU A 206 0.39 -16.36 -5.84
CA LEU A 206 -0.72 -15.44 -5.61
C LEU A 206 -1.27 -14.92 -6.95
N PRO A 207 -2.60 -14.96 -7.17
CA PRO A 207 -3.21 -14.45 -8.41
C PRO A 207 -3.17 -12.91 -8.48
N HIS A 208 -3.11 -12.24 -7.33
CA HIS A 208 -2.96 -10.81 -7.17
C HIS A 208 -2.31 -10.52 -5.80
N PRO A 209 -1.73 -9.33 -5.57
CA PRO A 209 -1.25 -8.96 -4.25
C PRO A 209 -2.38 -8.99 -3.22
N VAL A 210 -2.05 -9.36 -1.99
CA VAL A 210 -3.00 -9.46 -0.87
C VAL A 210 -2.48 -8.77 0.36
N THR A 211 -3.39 -8.25 1.18
CA THR A 211 -3.08 -7.66 2.48
C THR A 211 -3.60 -8.57 3.59
N ILE A 212 -2.69 -9.01 4.45
CA ILE A 212 -2.99 -9.68 5.71
C ILE A 212 -3.09 -8.61 6.78
N GLN A 213 -4.18 -8.59 7.53
CA GLN A 213 -4.42 -7.57 8.54
C GLN A 213 -4.54 -8.18 9.93
N TRP A 214 -3.82 -7.62 10.89
CA TRP A 214 -3.98 -7.92 12.30
C TRP A 214 -4.30 -6.66 13.08
N ARG A 215 -5.23 -6.78 14.03
CA ARG A 215 -5.62 -5.74 14.97
C ARG A 215 -5.51 -6.31 16.38
N GLY A 216 -4.65 -5.71 17.19
CA GLY A 216 -4.49 -6.05 18.60
C GLY A 216 -5.77 -5.75 19.39
N LYS A 217 -6.00 -6.53 20.44
CA LYS A 217 -7.08 -6.30 21.40
C LYS A 217 -6.61 -5.42 22.54
#